data_AF-A0A965PJG6-F1
#
_entry.id   AF-A0A965PJG6-F1
#
_cell.length_a   1.000
_cell.length_b   1.000
_cell.length_c   1.000
_cell.angle_alpha   90.00
_cell.angle_beta   90.00
_cell.angle_gamma   90.00
#
_symmetry.space_group_name_H-M   'P 1'
#
loop_
_entity.id
_entity.type
_entity.pdbx_description
1 polymer ?
#
loop_
_entity_poly.entity_id
_entity_poly.type
_entity_poly.pdbx_seq_one_letter_code
_entity_poly.pdbx_strand_id
1 'polypeptide(L)'
;MTPIEKCKMLYTPQSPRTFEEDMMAHLAHGYFFSTPEYVLMGRPVWSQATQEQINDVWCAFPPELHDAWYVYAFALADDQGLAGLVKKLLRHIPFYLPLIAWERSGHPLTFFSTDKLIQKYALLQLVQD
;
A
#
# COMPACT_ATOMS: atom_id res chain seq x y z
N MET A 1 8.40 18.08 6.93
CA MET A 1 7.05 17.56 6.62
C MET A 1 6.99 16.11 7.04
N THR A 2 6.05 15.76 7.90
CA THR A 2 5.85 14.40 8.39
C THR A 2 5.28 13.50 7.30
N PRO A 3 5.43 12.17 7.38
CA PRO A 3 4.83 11.26 6.41
C PRO A 3 3.31 11.42 6.26
N ILE A 4 2.59 11.72 7.36
CA ILE A 4 1.14 11.94 7.29
C ILE A 4 0.80 13.24 6.53
N GLU A 5 1.55 14.31 6.73
CA GLU A 5 1.39 15.55 5.95
C GLU A 5 1.66 15.32 4.46
N LYS A 6 2.72 14.57 4.12
CA LYS A 6 3.01 14.19 2.72
C LYS A 6 1.86 13.37 2.10
N CYS A 7 1.30 12.43 2.85
CA CYS A 7 0.19 11.61 2.38
C CYS A 7 -1.09 12.44 2.19
N LYS A 8 -1.38 13.38 3.10
CA LYS A 8 -2.49 14.33 2.97
C LYS A 8 -2.42 15.19 1.70
N MET A 9 -1.21 15.53 1.25
CA MET A 9 -1.03 16.30 0.01
C MET A 9 -1.43 15.54 -1.28
N LEU A 10 -1.62 14.21 -1.21
CA LEU A 10 -2.14 13.44 -2.34
C LEU A 10 -3.63 13.74 -2.61
N TYR A 11 -4.31 14.34 -1.65
CA TYR A 11 -5.74 14.63 -1.71
C TYR A 11 -5.95 16.06 -2.20
N THR A 12 -6.69 16.20 -3.29
CA THR A 12 -7.05 17.48 -3.89
C THR A 12 -8.56 17.72 -3.72
N PRO A 13 -9.05 18.94 -3.99
CA PRO A 13 -10.50 19.19 -4.01
C PRO A 13 -11.29 18.34 -5.03
N GLN A 14 -10.60 17.68 -5.97
CA GLN A 14 -11.21 16.77 -6.95
C GLN A 14 -11.14 15.30 -6.53
N SER A 15 -10.48 14.98 -5.41
CA SER A 15 -10.45 13.62 -4.88
C SER A 15 -11.87 13.17 -4.50
N PRO A 16 -12.24 11.91 -4.76
CA PRO A 16 -13.58 11.41 -4.48
C PRO A 16 -13.89 11.32 -2.97
N ARG A 17 -12.84 11.27 -2.14
CA ARG A 17 -12.89 11.22 -0.68
C ARG A 17 -11.76 12.08 -0.10
N THR A 18 -11.93 12.51 1.14
CA THR A 18 -10.91 13.17 1.95
C THR A 18 -9.90 12.16 2.51
N PHE A 19 -8.74 12.65 2.95
CA PHE A 19 -7.75 11.82 3.65
C PHE A 19 -8.35 11.13 4.88
N GLU A 20 -9.12 11.87 5.67
CA GLU A 20 -9.73 11.36 6.90
C GLU A 20 -10.76 10.25 6.59
N GLU A 21 -11.56 10.38 5.54
CA GLU A 21 -12.49 9.33 5.11
C GLU A 21 -11.77 8.06 4.67
N ASP A 22 -10.74 8.17 3.84
CA ASP A 22 -9.95 7.00 3.41
C ASP A 22 -9.16 6.39 4.58
N MET A 23 -8.64 7.20 5.50
CA MET A 23 -8.00 6.72 6.72
C MET A 23 -8.97 5.90 7.57
N MET A 24 -10.18 6.41 7.80
CA MET A 24 -11.21 5.69 8.55
C MET A 24 -11.65 4.41 7.84
N ALA A 25 -11.78 4.44 6.51
CA ALA A 25 -12.10 3.26 5.73
C ALA A 25 -11.01 2.18 5.86
N HIS A 26 -9.72 2.56 5.84
CA HIS A 26 -8.62 1.62 6.05
C HIS A 26 -8.50 1.13 7.49
N LEU A 27 -8.92 1.90 8.49
CA LEU A 27 -9.03 1.39 9.86
C LEU A 27 -10.15 0.34 10.00
N ALA A 28 -11.19 0.40 9.16
CA ALA A 28 -12.31 -0.54 9.19
C ALA A 28 -12.10 -1.78 8.32
N HIS A 29 -11.52 -1.63 7.13
CA HIS A 29 -11.46 -2.66 6.08
C HIS A 29 -10.04 -2.99 5.60
N GLY A 30 -9.02 -2.53 6.32
CA GLY A 30 -7.63 -2.74 5.96
C GLY A 30 -6.70 -2.44 7.11
N TYR A 31 -5.59 -1.77 6.78
CA TYR A 31 -4.56 -1.39 7.73
C TYR A 31 -4.11 0.04 7.46
N PHE A 32 -3.96 0.78 8.54
CA PHE A 32 -3.34 2.09 8.56
C PHE A 32 -2.14 2.06 9.50
N PHE A 33 -0.95 2.18 8.94
CA PHE A 33 0.28 2.33 9.71
C PHE A 33 0.71 3.78 9.69
N SER A 34 0.98 4.34 10.86
CA SER A 34 1.50 5.69 11.02
C SER A 34 2.65 5.69 12.01
N THR A 35 3.84 5.97 11.51
CA THR A 35 5.08 6.06 12.28
C THR A 35 5.83 7.35 11.92
N PRO A 36 6.84 7.76 12.69
CA PRO A 36 7.69 8.88 12.31
C PRO A 36 8.41 8.69 10.96
N GLU A 37 8.65 7.44 10.54
CA GLU A 37 9.40 7.11 9.32
C GLU A 37 8.50 6.96 8.08
N TYR A 38 7.23 6.57 8.24
CA TYR A 38 6.32 6.34 7.13
C TYR A 38 4.85 6.32 7.54
N VAL A 39 3.98 6.56 6.56
CA VAL A 39 2.54 6.26 6.59
C VAL A 39 2.22 5.29 5.46
N LEU A 40 1.32 4.33 5.74
CA LEU A 40 0.86 3.35 4.76
C LEU A 40 -0.62 3.02 5.01
N MET A 41 -1.40 3.10 3.93
CA MET A 41 -2.77 2.61 3.83
C MET A 41 -2.76 1.41 2.88
N GLY A 42 -3.11 0.24 3.39
CA GLY A 42 -3.16 -0.96 2.56
C GLY A 42 -4.17 -1.97 3.04
N ARG A 43 -4.60 -2.84 2.14
CA ARG A 43 -5.57 -3.89 2.46
C ARG A 43 -5.34 -5.13 1.59
N PRO A 44 -5.72 -6.32 2.07
CA PRO A 44 -5.76 -7.50 1.23
C PRO A 44 -6.92 -7.39 0.22
N VAL A 45 -6.68 -7.80 -1.02
CA VAL A 45 -7.64 -7.77 -2.13
C VAL A 45 -7.55 -9.04 -2.96
N TRP A 46 -8.50 -9.20 -3.89
CA TRP A 46 -8.51 -10.24 -4.90
C TRP A 46 -8.00 -9.69 -6.24
N SER A 47 -6.92 -10.25 -6.77
CA SER A 47 -6.22 -9.76 -7.95
C SER A 47 -7.04 -9.84 -9.25
N GLN A 48 -8.09 -10.65 -9.27
CA GLN A 48 -9.00 -10.78 -10.41
C GLN A 48 -10.20 -9.84 -10.34
N ALA A 49 -10.38 -9.10 -9.24
CA ALA A 49 -11.42 -8.08 -9.14
C ALA A 49 -11.13 -6.90 -10.08
N THR A 50 -12.15 -6.13 -10.44
CA THR A 50 -11.94 -4.94 -11.25
C THR A 50 -11.20 -3.86 -10.46
N GLN A 51 -10.54 -2.94 -11.16
CA GLN A 51 -9.84 -1.84 -10.51
C GLN A 51 -10.79 -0.96 -9.69
N GLU A 52 -12.03 -0.76 -10.16
CA GLU A 52 -13.06 -0.03 -9.41
C GLU A 52 -13.40 -0.71 -8.09
N GLN A 53 -13.52 -2.05 -8.07
CA GLN A 53 -13.76 -2.81 -6.85
C GLN A 53 -12.55 -2.74 -5.89
N ILE A 54 -11.33 -2.75 -6.42
CA ILE A 54 -10.10 -2.66 -5.61
C ILE A 54 -9.90 -1.25 -5.04
N ASN A 55 -10.24 -0.21 -5.80
CA ASN A 55 -10.10 1.18 -5.37
C ASN A 55 -11.22 1.59 -4.38
N ASP A 56 -12.35 0.89 -4.38
CA ASP A 56 -13.37 1.06 -3.35
C ASP A 56 -13.03 0.28 -2.06
N VAL A 57 -12.51 0.99 -1.06
CA VAL A 57 -12.15 0.42 0.26
C VAL A 57 -13.32 -0.26 0.96
N TRP A 58 -14.55 0.18 0.70
CA TRP A 58 -15.78 -0.41 1.27
C TRP A 58 -16.20 -1.70 0.57
N CYS A 59 -15.67 -1.98 -0.63
CA CYS A 59 -15.81 -3.28 -1.28
C CYS A 59 -14.87 -4.28 -0.60
N ALA A 60 -15.35 -4.95 0.44
CA ALA A 60 -14.60 -5.97 1.15
C ALA A 60 -14.65 -7.31 0.40
N PHE A 61 -13.49 -7.94 0.22
CA PHE A 61 -13.39 -9.30 -0.31
C PHE A 61 -13.38 -10.32 0.83
N PRO A 62 -13.99 -11.49 0.66
CA PRO A 62 -13.91 -12.53 1.66
C PRO A 62 -12.46 -13.09 1.75
N PRO A 63 -11.98 -13.49 2.94
CA PRO A 63 -10.57 -13.85 3.15
C PRO A 63 -10.02 -14.94 2.21
N GLU A 64 -10.85 -15.89 1.79
CA GLU A 64 -10.48 -16.97 0.89
C GLU A 64 -10.10 -16.51 -0.53
N LEU A 65 -10.47 -15.28 -0.91
CA LEU A 65 -10.10 -14.67 -2.19
C LEU A 65 -8.87 -13.77 -2.08
N HIS A 66 -8.33 -13.53 -0.89
CA HIS A 66 -7.19 -12.64 -0.69
C HIS A 66 -5.92 -13.28 -1.26
N ASP A 67 -5.41 -12.69 -2.34
CA ASP A 67 -4.17 -13.13 -3.00
C ASP A 67 -3.18 -11.97 -3.20
N ALA A 68 -3.57 -10.73 -2.91
CA ALA A 68 -2.74 -9.56 -3.10
C ALA A 68 -2.86 -8.52 -1.97
N TRP A 69 -1.74 -7.90 -1.61
CA TRP A 69 -1.74 -6.64 -0.88
C TRP A 69 -1.91 -5.47 -1.85
N TYR A 70 -2.92 -4.63 -1.64
CA TYR A 70 -3.06 -3.37 -2.36
C TYR A 70 -2.71 -2.20 -1.44
N VAL A 71 -1.74 -1.39 -1.86
CA VAL A 71 -1.34 -0.14 -1.18
C VAL A 71 -2.07 1.02 -1.83
N TYR A 72 -3.06 1.56 -1.12
CA TYR A 72 -3.82 2.69 -1.62
C TYR A 72 -3.01 3.99 -1.57
N ALA A 73 -2.35 4.24 -0.44
CA ALA A 73 -1.53 5.42 -0.26
C ALA A 73 -0.34 5.13 0.64
N PHE A 74 0.79 5.76 0.36
CA PHE A 74 1.96 5.68 1.23
C PHE A 74 2.77 6.97 1.16
N ALA A 75 3.54 7.22 2.20
CA ALA A 75 4.56 8.26 2.20
C ALA A 75 5.70 7.85 3.13
N LEU A 76 6.93 8.21 2.76
CA LEU A 76 8.13 8.00 3.58
C LEU A 76 8.65 9.34 4.09
N ALA A 77 9.28 9.34 5.27
CA ALA A 77 9.96 10.51 5.83
C ALA A 77 11.09 10.98 4.89
N ASP A 78 11.87 10.03 4.37
CA ASP A 78 12.93 10.25 3.39
C ASP A 78 12.54 9.67 2.03
N ASP A 79 12.97 10.32 0.94
CA ASP A 79 12.72 9.79 -0.41
C ASP A 79 13.65 8.61 -0.71
N GLN A 80 13.15 7.41 -0.46
CA GLN A 80 13.79 6.15 -0.79
C GLN A 80 13.09 5.46 -1.98
N GLY A 81 12.19 6.17 -2.66
CA GLY A 81 11.38 5.68 -3.77
C GLY A 81 10.68 4.33 -3.48
N LEU A 82 10.57 3.52 -4.54
CA LEU A 82 9.94 2.20 -4.49
C LEU A 82 10.67 1.21 -3.57
N ALA A 83 12.00 1.33 -3.45
CA ALA A 83 12.78 0.46 -2.57
C ALA A 83 12.41 0.67 -1.10
N GLY A 84 12.23 1.93 -0.70
CA GLY A 84 11.76 2.28 0.64
C GLY A 84 10.35 1.76 0.91
N LEU A 85 9.42 1.96 -0.04
CA LEU A 85 8.05 1.43 0.08
C LEU A 85 8.08 -0.07 0.32
N VAL A 86 8.74 -0.82 -0.56
CA VAL A 86 8.76 -2.28 -0.48
C VAL A 86 9.38 -2.73 0.84
N LYS A 87 10.49 -2.12 1.28
CA LYS A 87 11.11 -2.47 2.57
C LYS A 87 10.18 -2.22 3.76
N LYS A 88 9.49 -1.08 3.82
CA LYS A 88 8.57 -0.77 4.92
C LYS A 88 7.31 -1.64 4.86
N LEU A 89 6.77 -1.87 3.66
CA LEU A 89 5.64 -2.76 3.46
C LEU A 89 5.97 -4.18 3.92
N LEU A 90 7.07 -4.76 3.45
CA LEU A 90 7.49 -6.12 3.83
C LEU A 90 7.77 -6.28 5.33
N ARG A 91 8.18 -5.21 6.03
CA ARG A 91 8.38 -5.23 7.48
C ARG A 91 7.06 -5.25 8.26
N HIS A 92 5.99 -4.69 7.69
CA HIS A 92 4.76 -4.40 8.42
C HIS A 92 3.52 -5.10 7.86
N ILE A 93 3.62 -5.84 6.76
CA ILE A 93 2.53 -6.70 6.31
C ILE A 93 2.13 -7.67 7.44
N PRO A 94 0.87 -7.65 7.89
CA PRO A 94 0.39 -8.53 8.96
C PRO A 94 0.53 -10.02 8.65
N PHE A 95 0.43 -10.39 7.37
CA PHE A 95 0.61 -11.75 6.87
C PHE A 95 1.03 -11.72 5.40
N TYR A 96 1.59 -12.84 4.95
CA TYR A 96 2.06 -12.99 3.58
C TYR A 96 0.90 -13.13 2.59
N LEU A 97 0.99 -12.42 1.47
CA LEU A 97 0.22 -12.66 0.25
C LEU A 97 1.17 -12.69 -0.95
N PRO A 98 0.90 -13.52 -1.98
CA PRO A 98 1.83 -13.75 -3.08
C PRO A 98 1.99 -12.57 -4.04
N LEU A 99 1.05 -11.62 -4.02
CA LEU A 99 1.06 -10.44 -4.87
C LEU A 99 1.04 -9.14 -4.07
N ILE A 100 1.63 -8.10 -4.64
CA ILE A 100 1.54 -6.72 -4.16
C ILE A 100 1.20 -5.82 -5.35
N ALA A 101 0.28 -4.89 -5.14
CA ALA A 101 0.00 -3.78 -6.05
C ALA A 101 -0.07 -2.47 -5.24
N TRP A 102 0.01 -1.33 -5.92
CA TRP A 102 -0.17 -0.02 -5.32
C TRP A 102 -0.88 0.91 -6.28
N GLU A 103 -1.57 1.91 -5.73
CA GLU A 103 -2.27 2.91 -6.53
C GLU A 103 -1.31 3.68 -7.42
N ARG A 104 -1.71 3.87 -8.68
CA ARG A 104 -0.96 4.59 -9.69
C ARG A 104 -1.92 5.54 -10.38
N SER A 105 -1.96 6.78 -9.91
CA SER A 105 -2.84 7.84 -10.43
C SER A 105 -2.97 7.79 -11.96
N GLY A 106 -4.16 7.45 -12.44
CA GLY A 106 -4.51 7.41 -13.87
C GLY A 106 -3.96 6.22 -14.67
N HIS A 107 -3.33 5.25 -14.04
CA HIS A 107 -2.78 4.06 -14.70
C HIS A 107 -3.48 2.77 -14.25
N PRO A 108 -3.52 1.74 -15.13
CA PRO A 108 -4.01 0.42 -14.74
C PRO A 108 -3.20 -0.15 -13.58
N LEU A 109 -3.90 -0.79 -12.64
CA LEU A 109 -3.28 -1.50 -11.55
C LEU A 109 -2.38 -2.63 -12.09
N THR A 110 -1.21 -2.81 -11.47
CA THR A 110 -0.27 -3.87 -11.84
C THR A 110 0.10 -4.65 -10.59
N PHE A 111 -0.06 -5.98 -10.65
CA PHE A 111 0.32 -6.89 -9.57
C PHE A 111 1.74 -7.41 -9.80
N PHE A 112 2.54 -7.33 -8.75
CA PHE A 112 3.91 -7.81 -8.72
C PHE A 112 4.01 -8.99 -7.77
N SER A 113 4.85 -9.97 -8.11
CA SER A 113 5.17 -11.06 -7.18
C SER A 113 5.88 -10.52 -5.95
N THR A 114 5.32 -10.82 -4.78
CA THR A 114 5.91 -10.48 -3.47
C THR A 114 7.30 -11.07 -3.34
N ASP A 115 7.50 -12.33 -3.73
CA ASP A 115 8.80 -13.00 -3.67
C ASP A 115 9.86 -12.30 -4.54
N LYS A 116 9.50 -11.87 -5.76
CA LYS A 116 10.42 -11.12 -6.62
C LYS A 116 10.78 -9.76 -6.01
N LEU A 117 9.83 -9.09 -5.37
CA LEU A 117 10.09 -7.83 -4.66
C LEU A 117 10.99 -8.04 -3.44
N ILE A 118 10.78 -9.10 -2.66
CA ILE A 118 11.65 -9.50 -1.55
C ILE A 118 13.07 -9.76 -2.07
N GLN A 119 13.21 -10.60 -3.11
CA GLN A 119 14.52 -10.91 -3.69
C GLN A 119 15.25 -9.66 -4.17
N LYS A 120 14.53 -8.74 -4.81
CA LYS A 120 15.12 -7.52 -5.36
C LYS A 120 15.51 -6.50 -4.29
N TYR A 121 14.69 -6.30 -3.26
CA TYR A 121 14.81 -5.16 -2.35
C TYR A 121 15.22 -5.53 -0.92
N ALA A 122 15.04 -6.78 -0.48
CA ALA A 122 15.43 -7.25 0.84
C ALA A 122 16.80 -7.96 0.86
N LEU A 123 17.19 -8.68 -0.20
CA LEU A 123 18.49 -9.37 -0.25
C LEU A 123 19.71 -8.44 -0.47
N LEU A 124 19.49 -7.17 -0.82
CA LEU A 124 20.56 -6.17 -0.97
C LEU A 124 21.29 -5.82 0.34
N GLN A 125 20.90 -6.39 1.49
CA GLN A 125 21.55 -6.15 2.79
C GLN A 125 22.48 -7.26 3.27
N LEU A 126 22.55 -8.43 2.64
CA LEU A 126 23.50 -9.49 3.08
C LEU A 126 24.91 -9.35 2.47
N VAL A 127 25.18 -8.28 1.70
CA VAL A 127 26.47 -8.07 1.01
C VAL A 127 27.08 -6.70 1.35
N GLN A 128 26.53 -5.96 2.32
CA GLN A 128 27.03 -4.64 2.72
C GLN A 128 27.19 -4.47 4.23
N ASP A 129 27.52 -5.55 4.94
CA ASP A 129 28.10 -5.50 6.29
C ASP A 129 29.57 -5.94 6.24
#